data_AF-A0A268BTX5-F1
#
_entry.id   AF-A0A268BTX5-F1
#
_cell.length_a   1.000
_cell.length_b   1.000
_cell.length_c   1.000
_cell.angle_alpha   90.00
_cell.angle_beta   90.00
_cell.angle_gamma   90.00
#
_symmetry.space_group_name_H-M   'P 1'
#
loop_
_entity.id
_entity.type
_entity.pdbx_description
1 polymer ?
#
loop_
_entity_poly.entity_id
_entity_poly.type
_entity_poly.pdbx_seq_one_letter_code
_entity_poly.pdbx_strand_id
1 'polypeptide(L)'
;MNYLNLTKWENPLNDRKLRNSYNNNIDSIVAQFTHVMNEYKRLESVMENIIINSGGDSPNEVVGSRVDSRGVIQPTLNARIKSDYYYQKEDIQSMQTQMISFATMAAELDAQLKKLYSADSGYIVTVDSNKGSDETGDGSGTRPYKTINKAVSEIPRIVDGDVIVYLVPGYYKEDVTFQGITAKTLLVRSTVWDSTDPSTGDTGCYVRSLTFRDIAGYVRVSGIQQYDHVNSGARYTAGGLNQPITLFFERVHYFLVDRCRFSENVRSAEGYAVHSAACRGRLDNNYFQNQYECLFANWSSHINVENTNTGKSNFRGVSSGRSIVQGEIVIGADEPIREYGGGRVFQ
;
A
#
# COMPACT_ATOMS: atom_id res chain seq x y z
N MET A 1 -51.60 -3.99 -33.28
CA MET A 1 -50.22 -3.94 -32.76
C MET A 1 -49.83 -5.36 -32.37
N ASN A 2 -48.88 -5.97 -33.07
CA ASN A 2 -48.27 -7.22 -32.61
C ASN A 2 -47.34 -6.85 -31.45
N TYR A 3 -47.70 -7.23 -30.23
CA TYR A 3 -46.85 -7.04 -29.07
C TYR A 3 -45.60 -7.94 -29.20
N LEU A 4 -44.44 -7.40 -28.85
CA LEU A 4 -43.19 -8.15 -28.75
C LEU A 4 -43.34 -9.24 -27.68
N ASN A 5 -43.60 -10.47 -28.12
CA ASN A 5 -43.71 -11.63 -27.23
C ASN A 5 -42.32 -12.23 -27.00
N LEU A 6 -41.55 -11.60 -26.12
CA LEU A 6 -40.24 -12.11 -25.69
C LEU A 6 -40.41 -13.22 -24.67
N THR A 7 -39.66 -14.29 -24.83
CA THR A 7 -39.64 -15.41 -23.87
C THR A 7 -38.75 -15.04 -22.69
N LYS A 8 -39.25 -15.16 -21.45
CA LYS A 8 -38.46 -14.84 -20.26
C LYS A 8 -37.45 -15.95 -19.96
N TRP A 9 -36.38 -15.60 -19.27
CA TRP A 9 -35.46 -16.58 -18.69
C TRP A 9 -36.15 -17.33 -17.54
N GLU A 10 -36.26 -18.66 -17.68
CA GLU A 10 -36.92 -19.54 -16.70
C GLU A 10 -35.92 -20.45 -15.96
N ASN A 11 -34.69 -20.65 -16.48
CA ASN A 11 -33.68 -21.53 -15.89
C ASN A 11 -32.28 -20.86 -15.92
N PRO A 12 -31.53 -20.84 -14.79
CA PRO A 12 -30.18 -20.26 -14.72
C PRO A 12 -29.07 -21.11 -15.36
N LEU A 13 -29.35 -22.36 -15.75
CA LEU A 13 -28.36 -23.24 -16.37
C LEU A 13 -28.10 -22.83 -17.82
N ASN A 14 -26.83 -22.69 -18.21
CA ASN A 14 -26.40 -22.40 -19.59
C ASN A 14 -26.57 -23.63 -20.49
N ASP A 15 -27.83 -24.00 -20.74
CA ASP A 15 -28.22 -25.11 -21.60
C ASP A 15 -28.54 -24.66 -23.04
N ARG A 16 -28.74 -25.63 -23.93
CA ARG A 16 -29.08 -25.37 -25.34
C ARG A 16 -30.43 -24.66 -25.50
N LYS A 17 -31.38 -24.92 -24.59
CA LYS A 17 -32.73 -24.35 -24.65
C LYS A 17 -32.68 -22.85 -24.36
N LEU A 18 -31.88 -22.43 -23.38
CA LEU A 18 -31.62 -21.04 -23.02
C LEU A 18 -31.02 -20.26 -24.20
N ARG A 19 -29.99 -20.81 -24.85
CA ARG A 19 -29.34 -20.16 -26.01
C ARG A 19 -30.31 -19.97 -27.17
N ASN A 20 -31.15 -20.97 -27.44
CA ASN A 20 -32.16 -20.89 -28.50
C ASN A 20 -33.24 -19.83 -28.18
N SER A 21 -33.76 -19.81 -26.95
CA SER A 21 -34.74 -18.79 -26.55
C SER A 21 -34.15 -17.38 -26.58
N TYR A 22 -32.89 -17.22 -26.19
CA TYR A 22 -32.18 -15.94 -26.29
C TYR A 22 -32.03 -15.50 -27.75
N ASN A 23 -31.53 -16.36 -28.64
CA ASN A 23 -31.38 -16.05 -30.05
C ASN A 23 -32.72 -15.68 -30.70
N ASN A 24 -33.79 -16.44 -30.43
CA ASN A 24 -35.13 -16.14 -30.95
C ASN A 24 -35.66 -14.77 -30.48
N ASN A 25 -35.37 -14.39 -29.23
CA ASN A 25 -35.72 -13.07 -28.72
C ASN A 25 -34.94 -11.97 -29.46
N ILE A 26 -33.63 -12.16 -29.64
CA ILE A 26 -32.78 -11.22 -30.39
C ILE A 26 -33.27 -11.08 -31.83
N ASP A 27 -33.57 -12.17 -32.52
CA ASP A 27 -34.11 -12.16 -33.88
C ASP A 27 -35.46 -11.42 -33.96
N SER A 28 -36.33 -11.64 -32.98
CA SER A 28 -37.62 -10.94 -32.88
C SER A 28 -37.44 -9.43 -32.65
N ILE A 29 -36.47 -9.05 -31.83
CA ILE A 29 -36.10 -7.65 -31.59
C ILE A 29 -35.56 -7.03 -32.88
N VAL A 30 -34.62 -7.70 -33.56
CA VAL A 30 -34.02 -7.24 -34.82
C VAL A 30 -35.09 -7.07 -35.90
N ALA A 31 -36.03 -8.01 -36.02
CA ALA A 31 -37.12 -7.93 -36.99
C ALA A 31 -38.03 -6.72 -36.74
N GLN A 32 -38.34 -6.45 -35.47
CA GLN A 32 -39.17 -5.29 -35.10
C GLN A 32 -38.43 -3.97 -35.31
N PHE A 33 -37.15 -3.89 -34.94
CA PHE A 33 -36.31 -2.73 -35.27
C PHE A 33 -36.24 -2.50 -36.78
N THR A 34 -36.06 -3.56 -37.57
CA THR A 34 -36.03 -3.49 -39.03
C THR A 34 -37.36 -2.97 -39.58
N HIS A 35 -38.49 -3.44 -39.05
CA HIS A 35 -39.82 -2.94 -39.44
C HIS A 35 -39.98 -1.45 -39.12
N VAL A 36 -39.63 -1.03 -37.90
CA VAL A 36 -39.71 0.39 -37.49
C VAL A 36 -38.81 1.26 -38.38
N MET A 37 -37.59 0.81 -38.67
CA MET A 37 -36.67 1.51 -39.56
C MET A 37 -37.20 1.61 -41.00
N ASN A 38 -37.85 0.56 -41.50
CA ASN A 38 -38.47 0.56 -42.83
C ASN A 38 -39.67 1.51 -42.89
N GLU A 39 -40.53 1.53 -41.85
CA GLU A 39 -41.63 2.49 -41.76
C GLU A 39 -41.13 3.92 -41.62
N TYR A 40 -40.06 4.15 -40.85
CA TYR A 40 -39.42 5.45 -40.74
C TYR A 40 -38.90 5.93 -42.11
N LYS A 41 -38.14 5.09 -42.83
CA LYS A 41 -37.67 5.38 -44.19
C LYS A 41 -38.82 5.64 -45.17
N ARG A 42 -39.92 4.90 -45.04
CA ARG A 42 -41.13 5.11 -45.86
C ARG A 42 -41.75 6.48 -45.58
N LEU A 43 -41.92 6.83 -44.31
CA LEU A 43 -42.46 8.13 -43.91
C LEU A 43 -41.54 9.27 -44.35
N GLU A 44 -40.23 9.12 -44.21
CA GLU A 44 -39.22 10.05 -44.70
C GLU A 44 -39.33 10.22 -46.22
N SER A 45 -39.33 9.13 -46.99
CA SER A 45 -39.48 9.17 -48.45
C SER A 45 -40.81 9.81 -48.90
N VAL A 46 -41.91 9.56 -48.17
CA VAL A 46 -43.22 10.18 -48.44
C VAL A 46 -43.17 11.67 -48.15
N MET A 47 -42.57 12.08 -47.03
CA MET A 47 -42.40 13.49 -46.68
C MET A 47 -41.51 14.20 -47.69
N GLU A 48 -40.36 13.63 -48.06
CA GLU A 48 -39.48 14.14 -49.10
C GLU A 48 -40.18 14.26 -50.44
N ASN A 49 -40.94 13.24 -50.87
CA ASN A 49 -41.68 13.27 -52.13
C ASN A 49 -42.74 14.39 -52.14
N ILE A 50 -43.45 14.62 -51.02
CA ILE A 50 -44.42 15.72 -50.87
C ILE A 50 -43.72 17.08 -50.85
N ILE A 51 -42.55 17.17 -50.21
CA ILE A 51 -41.79 18.40 -50.05
C ILE A 51 -41.09 18.81 -51.36
N ILE A 52 -40.42 17.87 -52.04
CA ILE A 52 -39.57 18.10 -53.21
C ILE A 52 -40.41 18.24 -54.50
N ASN A 53 -41.47 17.44 -54.68
CA ASN A 53 -42.33 17.52 -55.87
C ASN A 53 -43.45 18.57 -55.75
N SER A 54 -43.41 19.41 -54.71
CA SER A 54 -44.31 20.56 -54.52
C SER A 54 -44.04 21.73 -55.48
N GLY A 55 -43.12 21.59 -56.45
CA GLY A 55 -42.68 22.65 -57.37
C GLY A 55 -41.43 23.36 -56.85
N GLY A 56 -40.43 23.54 -57.73
CA GLY A 56 -39.04 23.90 -57.37
C GLY A 56 -38.79 25.24 -56.66
N ASP A 57 -39.82 26.06 -56.43
CA ASP A 57 -39.76 27.31 -55.64
C ASP A 57 -40.64 27.24 -54.37
N SER A 58 -41.07 26.04 -53.97
CA SER A 58 -42.05 25.89 -52.88
C SER A 58 -41.44 26.19 -51.50
N PRO A 59 -42.07 27.08 -50.69
CA PRO A 59 -41.68 27.31 -49.29
C PRO A 59 -41.76 26.05 -48.41
N ASN A 60 -42.40 24.98 -48.87
CA ASN A 60 -42.62 23.74 -48.11
C ASN A 60 -41.31 23.02 -47.76
N GLU A 61 -40.26 23.12 -48.58
CA GLU A 61 -38.93 22.59 -48.27
C GLU A 61 -38.31 23.28 -47.05
N VAL A 62 -38.41 24.61 -47.02
CA VAL A 62 -37.93 25.42 -45.90
C VAL A 62 -38.78 25.21 -44.65
N VAL A 63 -40.08 24.93 -44.79
CA VAL A 63 -40.97 24.61 -43.66
C VAL A 63 -40.67 23.23 -43.09
N GLY A 64 -40.47 22.20 -43.93
CA GLY A 64 -40.09 20.86 -43.50
C GLY A 64 -38.72 20.82 -42.82
N SER A 65 -37.78 21.62 -43.30
CA SER A 65 -36.42 21.70 -42.74
C SER A 65 -36.32 22.40 -41.38
N ARG A 66 -37.42 22.98 -40.86
CA ARG A 66 -37.46 23.66 -39.54
C ARG A 66 -37.52 22.70 -38.35
N VAL A 67 -37.72 21.42 -38.58
CA VAL A 67 -37.67 20.41 -37.52
C VAL A 67 -36.20 20.20 -37.12
N ASP A 68 -35.88 20.35 -35.84
CA ASP A 68 -34.53 20.11 -35.32
C ASP A 68 -34.25 18.62 -35.06
N SER A 69 -33.01 18.30 -34.70
CA SER A 69 -32.56 16.93 -34.42
C SER A 69 -33.30 16.20 -33.30
N ARG A 70 -34.13 16.92 -32.50
CA ARG A 70 -34.94 16.36 -31.42
C ARG A 70 -36.43 16.29 -31.78
N GLY A 71 -36.80 16.66 -33.01
CA GLY A 71 -38.17 16.67 -33.48
C GLY A 71 -38.96 17.93 -33.15
N VAL A 72 -38.31 19.03 -32.73
CA VAL A 72 -38.98 20.30 -32.39
C VAL A 72 -39.08 21.20 -33.63
N ILE A 73 -40.27 21.71 -33.94
CA ILE A 73 -40.49 22.66 -35.04
C ILE A 73 -40.02 24.06 -34.62
N GLN A 74 -39.08 24.62 -35.37
CA GLN A 74 -38.49 25.92 -35.09
C GLN A 74 -39.15 27.04 -35.93
N PRO A 75 -39.17 28.30 -35.47
CA PRO A 75 -39.85 29.39 -36.18
C PRO A 75 -39.29 29.68 -37.59
N THR A 76 -37.99 29.46 -37.77
CA THR A 76 -37.27 29.64 -39.04
C THR A 76 -36.20 28.58 -39.21
N LEU A 77 -35.75 28.33 -40.45
CA LEU A 77 -34.63 27.41 -40.72
C LEU A 77 -33.36 27.86 -39.98
N ASN A 78 -33.10 29.17 -39.93
CA ASN A 78 -31.96 29.72 -39.19
C ASN A 78 -32.06 29.43 -37.68
N ALA A 79 -33.26 29.48 -37.10
CA ALA A 79 -33.47 29.12 -35.70
C ALA A 79 -33.18 27.62 -35.44
N ARG A 80 -33.54 26.75 -36.38
CA ARG A 80 -33.21 25.32 -36.35
C ARG A 80 -31.70 25.06 -36.42
N ILE A 81 -31.01 25.68 -37.37
CA ILE A 81 -29.55 25.57 -37.51
C ILE A 81 -28.85 26.03 -36.22
N LYS A 82 -29.30 27.15 -35.63
CA LYS A 82 -28.76 27.64 -34.35
C LYS A 82 -29.03 26.66 -33.21
N SER A 83 -30.24 26.11 -33.12
CA SER A 83 -30.60 25.12 -32.09
C SER A 83 -29.72 23.88 -32.16
N ASP A 84 -29.58 23.26 -33.34
CA ASP A 84 -28.71 22.10 -33.56
C ASP A 84 -27.24 22.43 -33.25
N TYR A 85 -26.77 23.61 -33.66
CA TYR A 85 -25.40 24.06 -33.38
C TYR A 85 -25.14 24.23 -31.87
N TYR A 86 -26.07 24.82 -31.12
CA TYR A 86 -25.93 24.95 -29.67
C TYR A 86 -25.95 23.59 -28.98
N TYR A 87 -26.83 22.68 -29.41
CA TYR A 87 -26.89 21.33 -28.89
C TYR A 87 -25.57 20.56 -29.13
N GLN A 88 -25.04 20.60 -30.36
CA GLN A 88 -23.74 20.00 -30.67
C GLN A 88 -22.61 20.63 -29.86
N LYS A 89 -22.63 21.95 -29.67
CA LYS A 89 -21.65 22.65 -28.85
C LYS A 89 -21.68 22.17 -27.39
N GLU A 90 -22.86 22.00 -26.81
CA GLU A 90 -23.04 21.48 -25.45
C GLU A 90 -22.54 20.02 -25.34
N ASP A 91 -22.88 19.17 -26.31
CA ASP A 91 -22.39 17.78 -26.36
C ASP A 91 -20.85 17.72 -26.46
N ILE A 92 -20.24 18.57 -27.29
CA ILE A 92 -18.77 18.67 -27.41
C ILE A 92 -18.15 19.13 -26.09
N GLN A 93 -18.74 20.11 -25.39
CA GLN A 93 -18.24 20.57 -24.09
C GLN A 93 -18.36 19.49 -23.01
N SER A 94 -19.45 18.72 -23.03
CA SER A 94 -19.63 17.56 -22.14
C SER A 94 -18.57 16.49 -22.41
N MET A 95 -18.34 16.14 -23.68
CA MET A 95 -17.29 15.21 -24.08
C MET A 95 -15.89 15.69 -23.66
N GLN A 96 -15.57 16.98 -23.83
CA GLN A 96 -14.29 17.53 -23.37
C GLN A 96 -14.10 17.39 -21.86
N THR A 97 -15.15 17.64 -21.07
CA THR A 97 -15.13 17.48 -19.61
C THR A 97 -14.88 16.03 -19.22
N GLN A 98 -15.54 15.08 -19.91
CA GLN A 98 -15.32 13.65 -19.70
C GLN A 98 -13.90 13.21 -20.11
N MET A 99 -13.37 13.72 -21.23
CA MET A 99 -12.00 13.45 -21.67
C MET A 99 -10.95 13.94 -20.66
N ILE A 100 -11.14 15.12 -20.08
CA ILE A 100 -10.25 15.65 -19.03
C ILE A 100 -10.30 14.74 -17.79
N SER A 101 -11.49 14.35 -17.35
CA SER A 101 -11.65 13.42 -16.22
C SER A 101 -10.97 12.07 -16.47
N PHE A 102 -11.14 11.51 -17.67
CA PHE A 102 -10.50 10.26 -18.07
C PHE A 102 -8.96 10.38 -18.10
N ALA A 103 -8.42 11.49 -18.61
CA ALA A 103 -6.99 11.75 -18.61
C ALA A 103 -6.42 11.83 -17.18
N THR A 104 -7.14 12.46 -16.24
CA THR A 104 -6.76 12.51 -14.83
C THR A 104 -6.73 11.11 -14.21
N MET A 105 -7.79 10.31 -14.40
CA MET A 105 -7.83 8.94 -13.90
C MET A 105 -6.72 8.06 -14.49
N ALA A 106 -6.42 8.22 -15.79
CA ALA A 106 -5.34 7.49 -16.44
C ALA A 106 -3.96 7.86 -15.85
N ALA A 107 -3.73 9.14 -15.56
CA ALA A 107 -2.50 9.61 -14.91
C ALA A 107 -2.36 9.08 -13.47
N GLU A 108 -3.46 9.05 -12.70
CA GLU A 108 -3.47 8.46 -11.36
C GLU A 108 -3.19 6.96 -11.39
N LEU A 109 -3.81 6.24 -12.32
CA LEU A 109 -3.58 4.80 -12.50
C LEU A 109 -2.13 4.49 -12.90
N ASP A 110 -1.55 5.26 -13.83
CA ASP A 110 -0.14 5.13 -14.21
C ASP A 110 0.79 5.39 -13.02
N ALA A 111 0.50 6.39 -12.19
CA ALA A 111 1.27 6.66 -10.97
C ALA A 111 1.19 5.50 -9.97
N GLN A 112 0.01 4.88 -9.80
CA GLN A 112 -0.15 3.70 -8.93
C GLN A 112 0.56 2.46 -9.50
N LEU A 113 0.48 2.24 -10.81
CA LEU A 113 1.17 1.14 -11.49
C LEU A 113 2.67 1.28 -11.38
N LYS A 114 3.23 2.48 -11.53
CA LYS A 114 4.66 2.75 -11.29
C LYS A 114 5.04 2.45 -9.85
N LYS A 115 4.24 2.85 -8.86
CA LYS A 115 4.50 2.48 -7.45
C LYS A 115 4.54 0.96 -7.23
N LEU A 116 3.74 0.19 -7.96
CA LEU A 116 3.65 -1.27 -7.83
C LEU A 116 4.71 -2.01 -8.66
N TYR A 117 5.01 -1.52 -9.87
CA TYR A 117 5.77 -2.21 -10.92
C TYR A 117 7.04 -1.46 -11.37
N SER A 118 7.47 -0.38 -10.72
CA SER A 118 8.85 0.13 -10.88
C SER A 118 9.84 -0.81 -10.18
N ALA A 119 9.79 -2.06 -10.63
CA ALA A 119 10.72 -3.14 -10.42
C ALA A 119 11.97 -2.84 -11.26
N ASP A 120 12.88 -2.09 -10.65
CA ASP A 120 14.32 -2.28 -10.84
C ASP A 120 15.12 -1.68 -9.67
N SER A 121 14.56 -0.72 -8.91
CA SER A 121 15.30 0.00 -7.86
C SER A 121 14.83 -0.22 -6.41
N GLY A 122 13.76 -0.98 -6.18
CA GLY A 122 13.14 -1.08 -4.85
C GLY A 122 12.39 0.18 -4.42
N TYR A 123 11.76 0.15 -3.24
CA TYR A 123 11.03 1.26 -2.63
C TYR A 123 11.92 1.93 -1.58
N ILE A 124 12.36 3.16 -1.84
CA ILE A 124 13.24 3.91 -0.93
C ILE A 124 12.48 5.12 -0.38
N VAL A 125 12.49 5.26 0.93
CA VAL A 125 11.86 6.36 1.65
C VAL A 125 12.82 6.94 2.69
N THR A 126 12.82 8.26 2.82
CA THR A 126 13.65 9.02 3.78
C THR A 126 12.76 9.71 4.79
N VAL A 127 13.14 9.61 6.06
CA VAL A 127 12.47 10.23 7.20
C VAL A 127 13.44 11.17 7.91
N ASP A 128 13.04 12.41 8.15
CA ASP A 128 13.81 13.41 8.88
C ASP A 128 12.90 14.07 9.93
N SER A 129 13.14 13.78 11.21
CA SER A 129 12.31 14.30 12.30
C SER A 129 12.36 15.84 12.42
N ASN A 130 13.43 16.46 11.90
CA ASN A 130 13.70 17.88 12.06
C ASN A 130 13.23 18.70 10.84
N LYS A 131 13.37 18.17 9.62
CA LYS A 131 13.07 18.88 8.37
C LYS A 131 11.91 18.29 7.56
N GLY A 132 11.50 17.07 7.87
CA GLY A 132 10.44 16.38 7.14
C GLY A 132 9.05 16.96 7.40
N SER A 133 8.11 16.58 6.54
CA SER A 133 6.70 16.96 6.63
C SER A 133 5.81 15.77 6.28
N ASP A 134 4.82 15.47 7.12
CA ASP A 134 3.85 14.40 6.84
C ASP A 134 2.68 14.87 5.96
N GLU A 135 2.51 16.20 5.83
CA GLU A 135 1.48 16.81 4.97
C GLU A 135 1.98 17.03 3.54
N THR A 136 3.25 17.42 3.40
CA THR A 136 3.83 17.86 2.12
C THR A 136 5.09 17.09 1.73
N GLY A 137 5.62 16.22 2.57
CA GLY A 137 6.71 15.32 2.21
C GLY A 137 6.24 14.25 1.22
N ASP A 138 7.15 13.81 0.36
CA ASP A 138 6.92 12.71 -0.59
C ASP A 138 7.84 11.51 -0.32
N GLY A 139 8.62 11.56 0.76
CA GLY A 139 9.54 10.49 1.15
C GLY A 139 10.87 10.51 0.40
N SER A 140 11.08 11.41 -0.55
CA SER A 140 12.38 11.61 -1.19
C SER A 140 13.38 12.26 -0.22
N GLY A 141 14.68 12.21 -0.56
CA GLY A 141 15.71 12.88 0.23
C GLY A 141 15.59 14.41 0.26
N THR A 142 14.91 15.02 -0.72
CA THR A 142 14.68 16.48 -0.76
C THR A 142 13.41 16.90 -0.04
N ARG A 143 12.40 16.02 0.02
CA ARG A 143 11.12 16.24 0.72
C ARG A 143 10.78 15.03 1.60
N PRO A 144 11.58 14.77 2.65
CA PRO A 144 11.39 13.59 3.50
C PRO A 144 10.09 13.66 4.30
N TYR A 145 9.60 12.50 4.73
CA TYR A 145 8.54 12.44 5.74
C TYR A 145 9.08 12.87 7.10
N LYS A 146 8.20 13.37 7.98
CA LYS A 146 8.57 13.76 9.33
C LYS A 146 8.61 12.56 10.28
N THR A 147 7.66 11.65 10.13
CA THR A 147 7.50 10.47 11.00
C THR A 147 7.77 9.17 10.26
N ILE A 148 8.28 8.18 10.99
CA ILE A 148 8.44 6.82 10.48
C ILE A 148 7.04 6.22 10.24
N ASN A 149 6.05 6.50 11.10
CA ASN A 149 4.67 6.04 10.87
C ASN A 149 4.10 6.49 9.53
N LYS A 150 4.34 7.75 9.12
CA LYS A 150 3.95 8.22 7.78
C LYS A 150 4.66 7.42 6.70
N ALA A 151 5.98 7.23 6.81
CA ALA A 151 6.73 6.42 5.86
C ALA A 151 6.18 4.99 5.75
N VAL A 152 5.90 4.32 6.87
CA VAL A 152 5.33 2.96 6.87
C VAL A 152 3.97 2.90 6.20
N SER A 153 3.11 3.91 6.42
CA SER A 153 1.77 3.94 5.81
C SER A 153 1.78 4.05 4.29
N GLU A 154 2.88 4.53 3.71
CA GLU A 154 3.05 4.72 2.27
C GLU A 154 3.75 3.54 1.58
N ILE A 155 4.34 2.61 2.35
CA ILE A 155 4.98 1.40 1.80
C ILE A 155 3.88 0.49 1.21
N PRO A 156 3.98 0.11 -0.07
CA PRO A 156 3.07 -0.87 -0.64
C PRO A 156 3.15 -2.21 0.11
N ARG A 157 2.02 -2.88 0.31
CA ARG A 157 2.00 -4.20 0.97
C ARG A 157 2.77 -5.27 0.19
N ILE A 158 2.84 -5.13 -1.13
CA ILE A 158 3.57 -6.02 -2.03
C ILE A 158 4.56 -5.15 -2.80
N VAL A 159 5.85 -5.44 -2.66
CA VAL A 159 6.95 -4.76 -3.35
C VAL A 159 7.82 -5.84 -3.98
N ASP A 160 7.94 -5.83 -5.30
CA ASP A 160 8.87 -6.71 -6.01
C ASP A 160 10.29 -6.13 -6.01
N GLY A 161 10.88 -6.05 -4.81
CA GLY A 161 12.17 -5.40 -4.60
C GLY A 161 12.53 -5.25 -3.13
N ASP A 162 13.58 -4.47 -2.88
CA ASP A 162 13.96 -4.07 -1.53
C ASP A 162 13.13 -2.86 -1.09
N VAL A 163 12.77 -2.81 0.18
CA VAL A 163 12.17 -1.65 0.85
C VAL A 163 13.25 -1.07 1.77
N ILE A 164 13.58 0.21 1.61
CA ILE A 164 14.62 0.89 2.40
C ILE A 164 14.02 2.13 3.04
N VAL A 165 13.97 2.13 4.36
CA VAL A 165 13.60 3.28 5.19
C VAL A 165 14.87 3.88 5.78
N TYR A 166 15.27 5.04 5.26
CA TYR A 166 16.37 5.82 5.80
C TYR A 166 15.90 6.77 6.89
N LEU A 167 16.60 6.74 8.02
CA LEU A 167 16.37 7.63 9.15
C LEU A 167 17.54 8.62 9.25
N VAL A 168 17.25 9.91 9.06
CA VAL A 168 18.23 10.97 9.32
C VAL A 168 18.46 11.07 10.84
N PRO A 169 19.69 11.31 11.33
CA PRO A 169 19.94 11.55 12.75
C PRO A 169 18.93 12.53 13.38
N GLY A 170 18.29 12.10 14.46
CA GLY A 170 17.08 12.73 14.99
C GLY A 170 16.44 11.90 16.09
N TYR A 171 15.34 12.41 16.64
CA TYR A 171 14.57 11.79 17.72
C TYR A 171 13.19 11.35 17.22
N TYR A 172 12.98 10.04 17.15
CA TYR A 172 11.75 9.41 16.69
C TYR A 172 10.98 8.83 17.88
N LYS A 173 10.17 9.69 18.49
CA LYS A 173 9.33 9.42 19.67
C LYS A 173 8.02 8.72 19.29
N GLU A 174 8.12 7.56 18.67
CA GLU A 174 6.98 6.84 18.12
C GLU A 174 7.09 5.33 18.26
N ASP A 175 5.93 4.69 18.39
CA ASP A 175 5.81 3.24 18.31
C ASP A 175 5.37 2.87 16.90
N VAL A 176 6.25 2.24 16.15
CA VAL A 176 6.06 1.97 14.72
C VAL A 176 5.80 0.49 14.51
N THR A 177 4.82 0.16 13.67
CA THR A 177 4.50 -1.23 13.30
C THR A 177 4.58 -1.44 11.80
N PHE A 178 5.58 -2.21 11.36
CA PHE A 178 5.68 -2.79 10.04
C PHE A 178 4.94 -4.13 10.04
N GLN A 179 3.81 -4.22 9.32
CA GLN A 179 2.98 -5.43 9.31
C GLN A 179 2.54 -5.85 7.91
N GLY A 180 2.74 -7.14 7.59
CA GLY A 180 2.20 -7.75 6.38
C GLY A 180 2.82 -7.20 5.10
N ILE A 181 4.08 -6.77 5.17
CA ILE A 181 4.86 -6.30 4.01
C ILE A 181 5.52 -7.51 3.36
N THR A 182 5.26 -7.69 2.07
CA THR A 182 5.89 -8.69 1.22
C THR A 182 6.90 -7.98 0.33
N ALA A 183 8.18 -8.12 0.66
CA ALA A 183 9.32 -7.57 -0.08
C ALA A 183 10.49 -8.57 -0.04
N LYS A 184 11.47 -8.42 -0.94
CA LYS A 184 12.71 -9.23 -0.88
C LYS A 184 13.45 -8.93 0.42
N THR A 185 13.60 -7.64 0.71
CA THR A 185 14.26 -7.12 1.89
C THR A 185 13.49 -5.92 2.44
N LEU A 186 13.47 -5.75 3.77
CA LEU A 186 13.05 -4.53 4.46
C LEU A 186 14.21 -4.03 5.32
N LEU A 187 14.82 -2.90 4.94
CA LEU A 187 15.89 -2.24 5.67
C LEU A 187 15.31 -1.02 6.40
N VAL A 188 15.51 -0.92 7.71
CA VAL A 188 15.27 0.28 8.50
C VAL A 188 16.61 0.71 9.08
N ARG A 189 17.19 1.78 8.56
CA ARG A 189 18.56 2.15 8.94
C ARG A 189 18.78 3.64 9.02
N SER A 190 19.65 4.05 9.93
CA SER A 190 20.15 5.44 9.95
C SER A 190 20.92 5.76 8.66
N THR A 191 20.95 7.01 8.21
CA THR A 191 21.78 7.43 7.08
C THR A 191 23.29 7.37 7.36
N VAL A 192 23.70 7.30 8.64
CA VAL A 192 25.11 7.24 9.08
C VAL A 192 25.50 5.88 9.67
N TRP A 193 24.70 4.83 9.41
CA TRP A 193 24.87 3.51 10.03
C TRP A 193 26.24 2.85 9.78
N ASP A 194 26.88 3.13 8.65
CA ASP A 194 28.12 2.50 8.20
C ASP A 194 29.37 3.03 8.92
N SER A 195 29.35 4.31 9.26
CA SER A 195 30.39 5.03 10.00
C SER A 195 30.17 5.01 11.51
N THR A 196 29.01 4.52 11.96
CA THR A 196 28.67 4.41 13.38
C THR A 196 29.27 3.14 13.98
N ASP A 197 30.03 3.33 15.07
CA ASP A 197 30.42 2.27 16.01
C ASP A 197 29.62 2.46 17.32
N PRO A 198 28.61 1.62 17.58
CA PRO A 198 27.76 1.79 18.76
C PRO A 198 28.48 1.51 20.08
N SER A 199 29.71 0.97 20.08
CA SER A 199 30.48 0.75 21.32
C SER A 199 31.18 2.03 21.82
N THR A 200 31.48 2.97 20.93
CA THR A 200 32.30 4.15 21.22
C THR A 200 31.49 5.42 21.51
N GLY A 201 30.25 5.49 21.01
CA GLY A 201 29.41 6.68 21.18
C GLY A 201 27.98 6.47 20.72
N ASP A 202 27.21 7.56 20.75
CA ASP A 202 25.82 7.57 20.29
C ASP A 202 25.72 7.43 18.77
N THR A 203 24.65 6.81 18.29
CA THR A 203 24.39 6.64 16.84
C THR A 203 23.79 7.90 16.20
N GLY A 204 23.33 8.86 17.03
CA GLY A 204 22.61 10.05 16.59
C GLY A 204 21.19 9.80 16.07
N CYS A 205 20.75 8.55 15.93
CA CYS A 205 19.43 8.18 15.43
C CYS A 205 18.62 7.47 16.52
N TYR A 206 17.86 8.26 17.30
CA TYR A 206 17.16 7.80 18.50
C TYR A 206 15.74 7.34 18.16
N VAL A 207 15.41 6.09 18.48
CA VAL A 207 14.11 5.47 18.15
C VAL A 207 13.50 4.82 19.39
N ARG A 208 12.20 5.06 19.60
CA ARG A 208 11.45 4.47 20.72
C ARG A 208 11.16 2.99 20.53
N SER A 209 10.32 2.63 19.57
CA SER A 209 10.09 1.23 19.28
C SER A 209 9.72 0.94 17.83
N LEU A 210 10.23 -0.19 17.34
CA LEU A 210 9.92 -0.76 16.05
C LEU A 210 9.39 -2.18 16.22
N THR A 211 8.25 -2.45 15.60
CA THR A 211 7.61 -3.77 15.53
C THR A 211 7.58 -4.26 14.10
N PHE A 212 8.02 -5.49 13.91
CA PHE A 212 7.98 -6.20 12.63
C PHE A 212 7.13 -7.45 12.82
N ARG A 213 6.02 -7.53 12.07
CA ARG A 213 5.05 -8.62 12.19
C ARG A 213 4.63 -9.15 10.83
N ASP A 214 4.55 -10.47 10.70
CA ASP A 214 4.05 -11.12 9.48
C ASP A 214 4.85 -10.69 8.23
N ILE A 215 6.18 -10.73 8.31
CA ILE A 215 7.08 -10.32 7.22
C ILE A 215 7.82 -11.54 6.69
N ALA A 216 7.55 -11.91 5.43
CA ALA A 216 8.13 -13.08 4.79
C ALA A 216 9.56 -12.87 4.29
N GLY A 217 9.99 -11.60 4.12
CA GLY A 217 11.32 -11.23 3.63
C GLY A 217 12.40 -11.15 4.72
N TYR A 218 13.59 -10.74 4.30
CA TYR A 218 14.70 -10.41 5.20
C TYR A 218 14.49 -9.02 5.81
N VAL A 219 14.53 -8.88 7.14
CA VAL A 219 14.43 -7.59 7.84
C VAL A 219 15.78 -7.19 8.40
N ARG A 220 16.20 -5.94 8.24
CA ARG A 220 17.42 -5.43 8.86
C ARG A 220 17.15 -4.11 9.56
N VAL A 221 17.60 -3.99 10.80
CA VAL A 221 17.59 -2.75 11.57
C VAL A 221 19.02 -2.34 11.87
N SER A 222 19.43 -1.15 11.42
CA SER A 222 20.83 -0.72 11.52
C SER A 222 21.03 0.70 12.04
N GLY A 223 22.02 0.89 12.91
CA GLY A 223 22.52 2.24 13.27
C GLY A 223 21.54 3.08 14.09
N ILE A 224 20.64 2.45 14.85
CA ILE A 224 19.69 3.15 15.72
C ILE A 224 20.13 3.10 17.18
N GLN A 225 19.64 4.04 17.97
CA GLN A 225 19.82 4.08 19.41
C GLN A 225 18.48 4.02 20.12
N GLN A 226 18.38 3.16 21.12
CA GLN A 226 17.23 3.09 22.01
C GLN A 226 17.00 4.44 22.70
N TYR A 227 15.74 4.87 22.75
CA TYR A 227 15.36 6.11 23.39
C TYR A 227 13.92 6.09 23.86
N ASP A 228 13.64 6.58 25.07
CA ASP A 228 12.29 6.66 25.62
C ASP A 228 11.59 5.30 25.74
N HIS A 229 12.36 4.25 26.03
CA HIS A 229 11.93 2.85 26.06
C HIS A 229 10.79 2.59 27.04
N VAL A 230 10.79 3.24 28.21
CA VAL A 230 9.74 3.07 29.24
C VAL A 230 8.36 3.43 28.71
N ASN A 231 8.29 4.35 27.74
CA ASN A 231 7.04 4.76 27.10
C ASN A 231 6.73 3.97 25.82
N SER A 232 7.52 2.94 25.48
CA SER A 232 7.20 2.07 24.35
C SER A 232 5.97 1.23 24.69
N GLY A 233 5.03 1.15 23.74
CA GLY A 233 3.82 0.35 23.87
C GLY A 233 4.13 -1.08 24.34
N ALA A 234 3.45 -1.50 25.39
CA ALA A 234 3.71 -2.77 26.03
C ALA A 234 3.18 -3.93 25.17
N ARG A 235 4.01 -4.96 24.95
CA ARG A 235 3.70 -6.07 24.03
C ARG A 235 3.60 -7.38 24.80
N TYR A 236 2.71 -8.26 24.34
CA TYR A 236 2.51 -9.57 24.96
C TYR A 236 3.78 -10.43 24.84
N THR A 237 4.32 -10.82 25.99
CA THR A 237 5.42 -11.78 26.08
C THR A 237 4.94 -13.08 26.73
N ALA A 238 5.70 -14.17 26.53
CA ALA A 238 5.34 -15.45 27.16
C ALA A 238 5.44 -15.33 28.68
N GLY A 239 4.28 -15.30 29.34
CA GLY A 239 4.14 -14.96 30.76
C GLY A 239 2.91 -14.11 31.05
N GLY A 240 2.28 -13.55 30.02
CA GLY A 240 1.08 -12.72 30.18
C GLY A 240 1.38 -11.29 30.64
N LEU A 241 2.65 -10.89 30.61
CA LEU A 241 3.10 -9.55 31.00
C LEU A 241 3.29 -8.68 29.76
N ASN A 242 2.67 -7.51 29.81
CA ASN A 242 2.84 -6.44 28.84
C ASN A 242 4.11 -5.68 29.24
N GLN A 243 5.21 -5.89 28.49
CA GLN A 243 6.49 -5.25 28.78
C GLN A 243 6.92 -4.31 27.66
N PRO A 244 7.66 -3.22 27.97
CA PRO A 244 8.19 -2.31 26.96
C PRO A 244 9.27 -3.02 26.13
N ILE A 245 9.28 -2.77 24.82
CA ILE A 245 10.20 -3.43 23.87
C ILE A 245 10.66 -2.41 22.84
N THR A 246 11.98 -2.31 22.64
CA THR A 246 12.55 -1.43 21.60
C THR A 246 12.44 -2.07 20.23
N LEU A 247 12.94 -3.29 20.04
CA LEU A 247 12.81 -4.04 18.79
C LEU A 247 12.02 -5.33 19.00
N PHE A 248 10.87 -5.44 18.35
CA PHE A 248 9.99 -6.61 18.44
C PHE A 248 9.82 -7.26 17.07
N PHE A 249 10.19 -8.54 16.97
CA PHE A 249 10.04 -9.35 15.77
C PHE A 249 9.09 -10.50 16.05
N GLU A 250 8.01 -10.61 15.27
CA GLU A 250 7.02 -11.67 15.40
C GLU A 250 6.64 -12.26 14.04
N ARG A 251 6.85 -13.57 13.85
CA ARG A 251 6.60 -14.25 12.57
C ARG A 251 7.30 -13.54 11.40
N VAL A 252 8.58 -13.25 11.61
CA VAL A 252 9.50 -12.71 10.60
C VAL A 252 10.40 -13.83 10.11
N HIS A 253 10.55 -14.00 8.79
CA HIS A 253 11.33 -15.12 8.25
C HIS A 253 12.79 -15.09 8.69
N TYR A 254 13.45 -13.94 8.54
CA TYR A 254 14.81 -13.71 9.02
C TYR A 254 15.01 -12.24 9.36
N PHE A 255 15.60 -11.91 10.52
CA PHE A 255 16.00 -10.54 10.86
C PHE A 255 17.50 -10.40 11.17
N LEU A 256 18.05 -9.21 10.93
CA LEU A 256 19.36 -8.78 11.40
C LEU A 256 19.19 -7.49 12.21
N VAL A 257 19.71 -7.48 13.44
CA VAL A 257 19.93 -6.25 14.20
C VAL A 257 21.42 -5.99 14.20
N ASP A 258 21.85 -4.89 13.61
CA ASP A 258 23.27 -4.56 13.54
C ASP A 258 23.60 -3.11 13.85
N ARG A 259 24.77 -2.88 14.45
CA ARG A 259 25.29 -1.53 14.75
C ARG A 259 24.32 -0.66 15.56
N CYS A 260 23.46 -1.28 16.36
CA CYS A 260 22.50 -0.59 17.21
C CYS A 260 23.06 -0.40 18.63
N ARG A 261 22.64 0.68 19.28
CA ARG A 261 23.02 1.01 20.66
C ARG A 261 21.81 0.98 21.59
N PHE A 262 21.85 0.14 22.61
CA PHE A 262 20.81 0.04 23.63
C PHE A 262 21.41 0.47 24.96
N SER A 263 21.34 1.77 25.27
CA SER A 263 22.08 2.35 26.41
C SER A 263 21.23 3.16 27.38
N GLU A 264 19.91 3.23 27.17
CA GLU A 264 19.00 3.84 28.15
C GLU A 264 18.97 2.96 29.41
N ASN A 265 18.97 3.57 30.60
CA ASN A 265 18.98 2.80 31.84
C ASN A 265 17.59 2.23 32.14
N VAL A 266 17.34 1.02 31.65
CA VAL A 266 16.08 0.28 31.79
C VAL A 266 16.28 -1.03 32.55
N ARG A 267 17.40 -1.15 33.26
CA ARG A 267 17.81 -2.34 34.03
C ARG A 267 16.76 -2.78 35.05
N SER A 268 16.03 -1.83 35.62
CA SER A 268 14.98 -2.09 36.61
C SER A 268 13.55 -2.04 36.05
N ALA A 269 13.39 -1.83 34.73
CA ALA A 269 12.09 -1.59 34.10
C ALA A 269 11.42 -2.85 33.52
N GLU A 270 12.03 -4.03 33.69
CA GLU A 270 11.56 -5.32 33.16
C GLU A 270 11.22 -5.30 31.66
N GLY A 271 11.99 -4.56 30.85
CA GLY A 271 11.81 -4.44 29.40
C GLY A 271 12.85 -5.19 28.58
N TYR A 272 12.61 -5.27 27.26
CA TYR A 272 13.48 -5.97 26.32
C TYR A 272 14.08 -5.03 25.28
N ALA A 273 15.39 -5.12 25.07
CA ALA A 273 16.03 -4.42 23.95
C ALA A 273 15.63 -5.06 22.61
N VAL A 274 15.83 -6.37 22.48
CA VAL A 274 15.44 -7.18 21.31
C VAL A 274 14.60 -8.38 21.73
N HIS A 275 13.41 -8.50 21.16
CA HIS A 275 12.51 -9.63 21.38
C HIS A 275 12.17 -10.33 20.06
N SER A 276 12.31 -11.66 20.04
CA SER A 276 11.97 -12.50 18.90
C SER A 276 10.89 -13.54 19.27
N ALA A 277 9.86 -13.66 18.44
CA ALA A 277 8.81 -14.67 18.56
C ALA A 277 8.55 -15.35 17.21
N ALA A 278 8.81 -16.65 17.12
CA ALA A 278 8.65 -17.43 15.88
C ALA A 278 9.42 -16.83 14.68
N CYS A 279 10.67 -16.45 14.91
CA CYS A 279 11.53 -15.85 13.88
C CYS A 279 12.89 -16.57 13.77
N ARG A 280 13.58 -16.39 12.65
CA ARG A 280 15.04 -16.60 12.59
C ARG A 280 15.74 -15.25 12.63
N GLY A 281 16.97 -15.19 13.12
CA GLY A 281 17.70 -13.93 13.04
C GLY A 281 19.13 -13.95 13.52
N ARG A 282 19.74 -12.78 13.47
CA ARG A 282 21.14 -12.54 13.83
C ARG A 282 21.28 -11.20 14.55
N LEU A 283 22.10 -11.18 15.59
CA LEU A 283 22.57 -9.96 16.23
C LEU A 283 24.06 -9.82 15.92
N ASP A 284 24.47 -8.66 15.41
CA ASP A 284 25.86 -8.41 14.98
C ASP A 284 26.29 -6.96 15.31
N ASN A 285 27.45 -6.76 15.94
CA ASN A 285 28.02 -5.43 16.20
C ASN A 285 27.10 -4.48 17.00
N ASN A 286 26.32 -4.98 17.96
CA ASN A 286 25.48 -4.14 18.82
C ASN A 286 26.17 -3.83 20.16
N TYR A 287 25.77 -2.74 20.80
CA TYR A 287 26.22 -2.40 22.16
C TYR A 287 25.04 -2.30 23.13
N PHE A 288 25.08 -3.09 24.20
CA PHE A 288 24.04 -3.14 25.23
C PHE A 288 24.57 -2.63 26.58
N GLN A 289 23.92 -1.63 27.16
CA GLN A 289 24.29 -1.09 28.47
C GLN A 289 23.05 -0.77 29.30
N ASN A 290 23.10 -1.14 30.59
CA ASN A 290 22.02 -0.88 31.53
C ASN A 290 20.65 -1.44 31.10
N GLN A 291 20.64 -2.55 30.37
CA GLN A 291 19.41 -3.22 29.94
C GLN A 291 18.93 -4.21 31.01
N TYR A 292 17.61 -4.39 31.14
CA TYR A 292 17.06 -5.52 31.91
C TYR A 292 17.37 -6.81 31.17
N GLU A 293 17.08 -6.86 29.87
CA GLU A 293 17.33 -8.03 29.05
C GLU A 293 17.68 -7.64 27.61
N CYS A 294 18.85 -8.08 27.13
CA CYS A 294 19.38 -7.66 25.84
C CYS A 294 18.70 -8.40 24.67
N LEU A 295 18.61 -9.73 24.76
CA LEU A 295 17.91 -10.57 23.80
C LEU A 295 16.99 -11.56 24.51
N PHE A 296 15.73 -11.61 24.08
CA PHE A 296 14.78 -12.65 24.46
C PHE A 296 14.25 -13.36 23.21
N ALA A 297 14.60 -14.63 23.05
CA ALA A 297 14.12 -15.49 21.97
C ALA A 297 13.03 -16.44 22.46
N ASN A 298 11.86 -16.41 21.82
CA ASN A 298 10.71 -17.23 22.18
C ASN A 298 9.94 -17.85 21.01
N TRP A 299 9.07 -18.82 21.31
CA TRP A 299 8.11 -19.42 20.38
C TRP A 299 8.75 -20.02 19.12
N SER A 300 9.70 -20.94 19.31
CA SER A 300 10.45 -21.58 18.21
C SER A 300 11.31 -20.61 17.40
N SER A 301 11.84 -19.57 18.05
CA SER A 301 12.83 -18.70 17.40
C SER A 301 14.17 -19.41 17.26
N HIS A 302 14.96 -19.06 16.23
CA HIS A 302 16.34 -19.51 16.05
C HIS A 302 17.27 -18.32 15.77
N ILE A 303 18.05 -17.92 16.77
CA ILE A 303 18.85 -16.69 16.74
C ILE A 303 20.35 -16.99 16.80
N ASN A 304 21.13 -16.33 15.94
CA ASN A 304 22.59 -16.30 16.02
C ASN A 304 23.04 -15.01 16.74
N VAL A 305 23.92 -15.13 17.74
CA VAL A 305 24.51 -14.00 18.44
C VAL A 305 26.02 -14.01 18.21
N GLU A 306 26.52 -13.00 17.51
CA GLU A 306 27.95 -12.85 17.22
C GLU A 306 28.73 -12.33 18.44
N ASN A 307 30.01 -12.66 18.53
CA ASN A 307 30.91 -12.11 19.57
C ASN A 307 31.22 -10.62 19.42
N THR A 308 30.78 -10.01 18.32
CA THR A 308 30.84 -8.57 18.11
C THR A 308 29.80 -7.81 18.92
N ASN A 309 28.81 -8.50 19.52
CA ASN A 309 27.85 -7.87 20.42
C ASN A 309 28.49 -7.69 21.80
N THR A 310 28.71 -6.43 22.20
CA THR A 310 29.38 -6.08 23.44
C THR A 310 28.45 -5.31 24.38
N GLY A 311 28.86 -5.11 25.63
CA GLY A 311 28.02 -4.44 26.58
C GLY A 311 28.47 -4.57 28.02
N LYS A 312 27.85 -3.80 28.92
CA LYS A 312 28.12 -3.86 30.36
C LYS A 312 26.92 -3.44 31.20
N SER A 313 26.92 -3.85 32.46
CA SER A 313 25.90 -3.44 33.42
C SER A 313 24.48 -3.81 32.99
N ASN A 314 24.32 -4.91 32.24
CA ASN A 314 23.01 -5.49 31.91
C ASN A 314 22.59 -6.52 32.96
N PHE A 315 21.30 -6.68 33.22
CA PHE A 315 20.83 -7.70 34.14
C PHE A 315 20.88 -9.08 33.47
N ARG A 316 20.27 -9.22 32.29
CA ARG A 316 20.36 -10.41 31.44
C ARG A 316 20.99 -10.12 30.08
N GLY A 317 21.89 -11.02 29.67
CA GLY A 317 22.45 -11.01 28.31
C GLY A 317 21.45 -11.60 27.32
N VAL A 318 21.36 -12.93 27.30
CA VAL A 318 20.51 -13.67 26.37
C VAL A 318 19.61 -14.63 27.13
N SER A 319 18.31 -14.63 26.78
CA SER A 319 17.41 -15.69 27.19
C SER A 319 16.83 -16.47 26.01
N SER A 320 16.73 -17.78 26.19
CA SER A 320 16.08 -18.70 25.27
C SER A 320 14.90 -19.40 25.96
N GLY A 321 13.69 -19.08 25.53
CA GLY A 321 12.44 -19.72 25.95
C GLY A 321 11.82 -20.50 24.81
N ARG A 322 11.63 -21.83 24.92
CA ARG A 322 11.02 -22.64 23.83
C ARG A 322 11.65 -22.36 22.44
N SER A 323 12.95 -22.08 22.39
CA SER A 323 13.67 -21.55 21.21
C SER A 323 15.12 -22.02 21.22
N ILE A 324 15.87 -21.67 20.18
CA ILE A 324 17.30 -21.94 20.06
C ILE A 324 18.03 -20.61 19.88
N VAL A 325 19.06 -20.37 20.70
CA VAL A 325 20.04 -19.30 20.47
C VAL A 325 21.41 -19.97 20.33
N GLN A 326 22.26 -19.47 19.44
CA GLN A 326 23.61 -19.99 19.26
C GLN A 326 24.63 -18.88 19.01
N GLY A 327 25.88 -19.11 19.39
CA GLY A 327 27.02 -18.23 19.14
C GLY A 327 27.77 -17.84 20.42
N GLU A 328 28.86 -17.10 20.24
CA GLU A 328 29.76 -16.72 21.33
C GLU A 328 29.25 -15.45 22.05
N ILE A 329 28.60 -15.66 23.20
CA ILE A 329 27.97 -14.59 23.97
C ILE A 329 29.01 -13.89 24.86
N VAL A 330 29.38 -12.66 24.51
CA VAL A 330 30.32 -11.82 25.27
C VAL A 330 29.69 -10.56 25.87
N ILE A 331 28.36 -10.45 25.83
CA ILE A 331 27.61 -9.32 26.40
C ILE A 331 27.75 -9.33 27.93
N GLY A 332 28.32 -8.27 28.51
CA GLY A 332 28.48 -8.15 29.96
C GLY A 332 27.13 -8.03 30.68
N ALA A 333 26.77 -9.05 31.45
CA ALA A 333 25.54 -9.11 32.25
C ALA A 333 25.72 -9.92 33.54
N ASP A 334 24.85 -9.71 34.53
CA ASP A 334 24.82 -10.49 35.77
C ASP A 334 24.34 -11.92 35.52
N GLU A 335 23.36 -12.08 34.63
CA GLU A 335 22.86 -13.35 34.10
C GLU A 335 23.14 -13.40 32.57
N PRO A 336 24.36 -13.77 32.13
CA PRO A 336 24.72 -13.77 30.70
C PRO A 336 23.82 -14.66 29.85
N ILE A 337 23.43 -15.82 30.38
CA ILE A 337 22.63 -16.83 29.70
C ILE A 337 21.49 -17.28 30.62
N ARG A 338 20.27 -17.32 30.08
CA ARG A 338 19.09 -17.89 30.75
C ARG A 338 18.33 -18.84 29.82
N GLU A 339 18.18 -20.08 30.24
CA GLU A 339 17.37 -21.09 29.54
C GLU A 339 16.09 -21.38 30.34
N TYR A 340 14.94 -21.46 29.67
CA TYR A 340 13.71 -21.93 30.32
C TYR A 340 12.70 -22.49 29.31
N GLY A 341 11.70 -23.24 29.80
CA GLY A 341 10.62 -23.76 28.96
C GLY A 341 11.10 -24.64 27.79
N GLY A 342 12.24 -25.32 27.92
CA GLY A 342 12.85 -26.14 26.87
C GLY A 342 13.67 -25.36 25.82
N GLY A 343 13.84 -24.05 26.00
CA GLY A 343 14.77 -23.27 25.17
C GLY A 343 16.22 -23.61 25.49
N ARG A 344 17.10 -23.50 24.48
CA ARG A 344 18.53 -23.80 24.58
C ARG A 344 19.39 -22.67 24.03
N VAL A 345 20.57 -22.52 24.60
CA VAL A 345 21.65 -21.64 24.16
C VAL A 345 22.89 -22.50 23.90
N PHE A 346 23.40 -22.47 22.67
CA PHE A 346 24.59 -23.20 22.26
C PHE A 346 25.75 -22.22 22.07
N GLN A 347 26.73 -22.27 22.97
CA GLN A 347 27.92 -21.43 22.91
C GLN A 347 29.04 -22.11 22.14
#